data_AF-A0A067J994-F1
#
_entry.id   AF-A0A067J994-F1
#
_cell.length_a   1.000
_cell.length_b   1.000
_cell.length_c   1.000
_cell.angle_alpha   90.00
_cell.angle_beta   90.00
_cell.angle_gamma   90.00
#
_symmetry.space_group_name_H-M   'P 1'
#
loop_
_entity.id
_entity.type
_entity.pdbx_description
1 polymer ?
#
loop_
_entity_poly.entity_id
_entity_poly.type
_entity_poly.pdbx_seq_one_letter_code
_entity_poly.pdbx_strand_id
1 'polypeptide(L)'
;MSYLPGMIMARSGKTYPTLQAWECPVNEGTFGLGYEPTDEDRAERTRRGKKESIQMQPYLLTLNGHFCKPGETVPYCGFQEPFYFPIAKKMLPGLEIFADIWDNKP
;
A
#
# COMPACT_ATOMS: atom_id res chain seq x y z
N MET A 1 2.62 39.38 9.56
CA MET A 1 3.96 38.80 9.73
C MET A 1 3.98 37.44 9.06
N SER A 2 4.92 37.27 8.15
CA SER A 2 5.06 36.19 7.16
C SER A 2 5.52 34.86 7.77
N TYR A 3 4.89 33.77 7.38
CA TYR A 3 5.36 32.40 7.61
C TYR A 3 6.62 32.14 6.77
N LEU A 4 7.70 31.67 7.41
CA LEU A 4 8.91 31.21 6.73
C LEU A 4 8.92 29.66 6.74
N PRO A 5 9.00 29.00 5.59
CA PRO A 5 9.08 27.54 5.53
C PRO A 5 10.44 27.06 6.08
N GLY A 6 10.39 26.11 7.03
CA GLY A 6 11.59 25.51 7.65
C GLY A 6 11.58 25.48 9.19
N MET A 7 10.59 26.07 9.85
CA MET A 7 10.53 26.14 11.31
C MET A 7 9.80 24.91 11.88
N ILE A 8 10.57 23.97 12.43
CA ILE A 8 10.06 22.77 13.10
C ILE A 8 9.31 23.17 14.37
N MET A 9 8.07 22.71 14.52
CA MET A 9 7.21 23.06 15.65
C MET A 9 7.72 22.42 16.95
N ALA A 10 8.24 23.25 17.86
CA ALA A 10 8.33 22.92 19.28
C ALA A 10 7.71 24.07 20.09
N ARG A 11 6.74 23.75 20.96
CA ARG A 11 5.96 24.73 21.74
C ARG A 11 6.72 25.28 22.96
N SER A 12 7.94 24.82 23.18
CA SER A 12 8.90 25.29 24.19
C SER A 12 10.28 24.95 23.62
N GLY A 13 11.21 25.92 23.58
CA GLY A 13 12.51 25.84 22.91
C GLY A 13 13.50 24.82 23.48
N LYS A 14 13.09 23.55 23.57
CA LYS A 14 13.93 22.40 23.84
C LYS A 14 13.99 21.59 22.55
N THR A 15 14.94 21.94 21.69
CA THR A 15 15.38 21.06 20.61
C THR A 15 15.97 19.81 21.27
N TYR A 16 15.55 18.61 20.84
CA TYR A 16 16.21 17.39 21.29
C TYR A 16 17.70 17.48 20.94
N PRO A 17 18.62 17.14 21.85
CA PRO A 17 20.03 17.11 21.50
C PRO A 17 20.20 16.11 20.36
N THR A 18 20.94 16.51 19.33
CA THR A 18 21.35 15.74 18.16
C THR A 18 22.34 14.63 18.54
N LEU A 19 22.08 13.91 19.64
CA LEU A 19 22.90 12.84 20.14
C LEU A 19 22.16 11.54 19.92
N GLN A 20 22.73 10.77 18.99
CA GLN A 20 22.30 9.45 18.55
C GLN A 20 21.04 9.52 17.69
N ALA A 21 21.26 9.74 16.40
CA ALA A 21 20.41 9.07 15.42
C ALA A 21 20.37 7.61 15.87
N TRP A 22 19.21 7.15 16.33
CA TRP A 22 18.99 5.74 16.56
C TRP A 22 19.34 5.07 15.24
N GLU A 23 20.47 4.36 15.21
CA GLU A 23 20.77 3.47 14.10
C GLU A 23 19.65 2.42 14.13
N CYS A 24 18.61 2.68 13.34
CA CYS A 24 17.60 1.68 13.08
C CYS A 24 18.35 0.57 12.36
N PRO A 25 18.46 -0.64 12.94
CA PRO A 25 19.08 -1.74 12.22
C PRO A 25 18.32 -1.89 10.91
N VAL A 26 19.02 -1.66 9.81
CA VAL A 26 18.48 -1.89 8.48
C VAL A 26 18.37 -3.41 8.39
N ASN A 27 17.16 -3.93 8.58
CA ASN A 27 16.93 -5.35 8.39
C ASN A 27 17.22 -5.68 6.92
N GLU A 28 18.32 -6.39 6.66
CA GLU A 28 18.70 -6.86 5.32
C GLU A 28 17.79 -8.01 4.82
N GLY A 29 16.56 -8.07 5.30
CA GLY A 29 15.64 -9.14 4.97
C GLY A 29 14.24 -8.94 5.54
N THR A 30 13.31 -9.61 4.90
CA THR A 30 11.89 -9.73 5.29
C THR A 30 11.66 -10.89 6.28
N PHE A 31 12.73 -11.40 6.88
CA PHE A 31 12.63 -12.39 7.93
C PHE A 31 11.98 -11.75 9.16
N GLY A 32 11.22 -12.52 9.92
CA GLY A 32 10.49 -12.01 11.08
C GLY A 32 11.42 -11.29 12.06
N LEU A 33 10.92 -10.24 12.72
CA LEU A 33 11.69 -9.48 13.71
C LEU A 33 12.28 -10.42 14.77
N GLY A 34 13.60 -10.39 14.94
CA GLY A 34 14.33 -11.24 15.89
C GLY A 34 14.79 -12.60 15.36
N TYR A 35 14.54 -12.90 14.08
CA TYR A 35 15.11 -14.09 13.43
C TYR A 35 16.42 -13.76 12.71
N GLU A 36 17.49 -14.47 13.03
CA GLU A 36 18.79 -14.37 12.35
C GLU A 36 18.84 -15.44 11.23
N PRO A 37 18.78 -15.05 9.95
CA PRO A 37 18.66 -16.02 8.86
C PRO A 37 19.96 -16.77 8.57
N THR A 38 19.88 -18.08 8.35
CA THR A 38 21.02 -18.93 7.98
C THR A 38 21.27 -18.89 6.46
N ASP A 39 22.45 -19.30 6.00
CA ASP A 39 22.80 -19.31 4.57
C ASP A 39 21.86 -20.19 3.74
N GLU A 40 21.32 -21.26 4.33
CA GLU A 40 20.31 -22.12 3.72
C GLU A 40 18.99 -21.39 3.50
N ASP A 41 18.55 -20.55 4.45
CA ASP A 41 17.32 -19.74 4.35
C ASP A 41 17.44 -18.73 3.21
N ARG A 42 18.64 -18.17 3.03
CA ARG A 42 18.97 -17.26 1.92
C ARG A 42 18.96 -18.00 0.57
N ALA A 43 19.46 -19.24 0.54
CA ALA A 43 19.51 -20.08 -0.66
C ALA A 43 18.13 -20.66 -1.05
N GLU A 44 17.25 -20.98 -0.10
CA GLU A 44 15.89 -21.45 -0.40
C GLU A 44 15.06 -20.35 -1.08
N ARG A 45 15.20 -19.11 -0.63
CA ARG A 45 14.44 -17.98 -1.16
C ARG A 45 14.80 -17.67 -2.62
N THR A 46 16.08 -17.74 -2.98
CA THR A 46 16.53 -17.54 -4.36
C THR A 46 15.96 -18.59 -5.32
N ARG A 47 15.68 -19.81 -4.83
CA ARG A 47 15.03 -20.87 -5.63
C ARG A 47 13.53 -20.67 -5.83
N ARG A 48 12.82 -20.06 -4.87
CA ARG A 48 11.40 -19.70 -4.99
C ARG A 48 11.14 -18.41 -5.80
N GLY A 49 12.19 -17.79 -6.34
CA GLY A 49 12.13 -16.52 -7.08
C GLY A 49 11.35 -16.52 -8.41
N LYS A 50 10.70 -17.62 -8.80
CA LYS A 50 9.71 -17.57 -9.87
C LYS A 50 8.42 -16.96 -9.31
N LYS A 51 8.36 -15.63 -9.34
CA LYS A 51 7.09 -14.89 -9.28
C LYS A 51 6.27 -15.33 -10.50
N GLU A 52 5.45 -16.35 -10.35
CA GLU A 52 4.34 -16.58 -11.25
C GLU A 52 3.46 -15.33 -11.15
N SER A 53 3.49 -14.49 -12.19
CA SER A 53 2.61 -13.34 -12.26
C SER A 53 1.19 -13.91 -12.35
N ILE A 54 0.46 -13.86 -11.24
CA ILE A 54 -0.97 -14.18 -11.23
C ILE A 54 -1.60 -13.23 -12.25
N GLN A 55 -2.06 -13.78 -13.39
CA GLN A 55 -2.82 -12.99 -14.36
C GLN A 55 -4.17 -12.68 -13.71
N MET A 56 -4.23 -11.54 -13.03
CA MET A 56 -5.47 -11.03 -12.47
C MET A 56 -6.40 -10.67 -13.63
N GLN A 57 -7.62 -11.19 -13.58
CA GLN A 57 -8.66 -10.74 -14.50
C GLN A 57 -8.92 -9.24 -14.26
N PRO A 58 -9.28 -8.48 -15.32
CA PRO A 58 -9.64 -7.08 -15.16
C PRO A 58 -10.77 -6.94 -14.15
N TYR A 59 -10.59 -6.07 -13.16
CA TYR A 59 -11.67 -5.76 -12.22
C TYR A 59 -12.87 -5.15 -12.96
N LEU A 60 -14.06 -5.48 -12.47
CA LEU A 60 -15.29 -4.84 -12.93
C LEU A 60 -15.23 -3.34 -12.63
N LEU A 61 -15.74 -2.53 -13.55
CA LEU A 61 -15.71 -1.07 -13.42
C LEU A 61 -16.69 -0.55 -12.34
N THR A 62 -17.67 -1.37 -11.95
CA THR A 62 -18.63 -1.07 -10.91
C THR A 62 -18.88 -2.30 -10.02
N LEU A 63 -19.27 -2.03 -8.77
CA LEU A 63 -19.71 -3.03 -7.81
C LEU A 63 -21.24 -3.03 -7.62
N ASN A 64 -21.95 -2.12 -8.30
CA ASN A 64 -23.41 -2.04 -8.27
C ASN A 64 -24.01 -3.34 -8.84
N GLY A 65 -24.98 -3.91 -8.13
CA GLY A 65 -25.65 -5.16 -8.54
C GLY A 65 -24.91 -6.44 -8.15
N HIS A 66 -23.69 -6.35 -7.60
CA HIS A 66 -22.88 -7.53 -7.26
C HIS A 66 -22.92 -7.92 -5.78
N PHE A 67 -23.25 -6.99 -4.89
CA PHE A 67 -23.24 -7.20 -3.45
C PHE A 67 -24.61 -6.92 -2.85
N CYS A 68 -25.06 -7.76 -1.92
CA CYS A 68 -26.25 -7.51 -1.11
C CYS A 68 -25.81 -7.10 0.30
N LYS A 69 -26.54 -6.19 0.93
CA LYS A 69 -26.31 -5.89 2.35
C LYS A 69 -26.78 -7.06 3.22
N PRO A 70 -26.21 -7.25 4.42
CA PRO A 70 -26.68 -8.27 5.34
C PRO A 70 -28.18 -8.11 5.63
N GLY A 71 -28.96 -9.18 5.40
CA GLY A 71 -30.41 -9.18 5.60
C GLY A 71 -31.23 -8.61 4.45
N GLU A 72 -30.60 -8.13 3.38
CA GLU A 72 -31.28 -7.67 2.17
C GLU A 72 -31.12 -8.70 1.04
N THR A 73 -32.18 -8.89 0.26
CA THR A 73 -32.16 -9.72 -0.96
C THR A 73 -31.98 -8.89 -2.23
N VAL A 74 -32.05 -7.57 -2.11
CA VAL A 74 -31.90 -6.64 -3.23
C VAL A 74 -30.43 -6.26 -3.33
N PRO A 75 -29.81 -6.39 -4.52
CA PRO A 75 -28.44 -5.93 -4.73
C PRO A 75 -28.29 -4.43 -4.47
N TYR A 76 -27.20 -4.07 -3.82
CA TYR A 76 -26.86 -2.68 -3.57
C TYR A 76 -26.38 -2.00 -4.87
N CYS A 77 -26.94 -0.82 -5.15
CA CYS A 77 -26.66 -0.02 -6.35
C CYS A 77 -26.20 1.41 -6.02
N GLY A 78 -25.70 1.63 -4.80
CA GLY A 78 -25.28 2.96 -4.35
C GLY A 78 -23.77 3.21 -4.42
N PHE A 79 -22.98 2.35 -5.06
CA PHE A 79 -21.58 2.67 -5.38
C PHE A 79 -21.53 3.71 -6.50
N GLN A 80 -20.48 4.53 -6.48
CA GLN A 80 -20.26 5.53 -7.53
C GLN A 80 -20.08 4.83 -8.88
N GLU A 81 -20.80 5.32 -9.89
CA GLU A 81 -20.75 4.77 -11.24
C GLU A 81 -19.41 5.07 -11.93
N PRO A 82 -18.98 4.22 -12.88
CA PRO A 82 -17.82 4.50 -13.70
C PRO A 82 -18.01 5.80 -14.47
N PHE A 83 -16.92 6.54 -14.67
CA PHE A 83 -16.95 7.79 -15.42
C PHE A 83 -15.91 7.78 -16.53
N TYR A 84 -16.18 8.51 -17.60
CA TYR A 84 -15.23 8.68 -18.68
C TYR A 84 -14.19 9.74 -18.31
N PHE A 85 -12.91 9.35 -18.33
CA PHE A 85 -11.80 10.27 -18.05
C PHE A 85 -11.18 10.75 -19.38
N PRO A 86 -11.40 12.02 -19.78
CA PRO A 86 -11.06 12.49 -21.12
C PRO A 86 -9.56 12.46 -21.41
N ILE A 87 -8.73 12.77 -20.41
CA ILE A 87 -7.28 12.90 -20.55
C ILE A 87 -6.65 11.54 -20.91
N ALA A 88 -7.03 10.48 -20.20
CA ALA A 88 -6.52 9.13 -20.49
C ALA A 88 -7.40 8.34 -21.47
N LYS A 89 -8.45 8.96 -22.02
CA LYS A 89 -9.42 8.36 -22.97
C LYS A 89 -9.91 6.97 -22.55
N LYS A 90 -10.19 6.81 -21.25
CA LYS A 90 -10.61 5.52 -20.68
C LYS A 90 -11.77 5.70 -19.71
N MET A 91 -12.56 4.64 -19.60
CA MET A 91 -13.58 4.52 -18.57
C MET A 91 -12.90 4.11 -17.27
N LEU A 92 -13.02 4.94 -16.24
CA LEU A 92 -12.47 4.68 -14.91
C LEU A 92 -13.59 4.18 -13.99
N PRO A 93 -13.29 3.25 -13.07
CA PRO A 93 -14.25 2.86 -12.05
C PRO A 93 -14.57 4.05 -11.14
N GLY A 94 -15.80 4.10 -10.63
CA GLY A 94 -16.21 5.13 -9.66
C GLY A 94 -15.59 4.94 -8.27
N LEU A 95 -15.01 3.77 -8.01
CA LEU A 95 -14.33 3.44 -6.76
C LEU A 95 -13.02 2.71 -7.10
N GLU A 96 -11.91 3.13 -6.49
CA GLU A 96 -10.62 2.47 -6.64
C GLU A 96 -10.52 1.27 -5.69
N ILE A 97 -10.27 0.08 -6.24
CA ILE A 97 -9.88 -1.10 -5.47
C ILE A 97 -8.36 -1.15 -5.51
N PHE A 98 -7.71 -0.75 -4.42
CA PHE A 98 -6.29 -0.97 -4.28
C PHE A 98 -6.06 -2.47 -4.19
N ALA A 99 -5.27 -3.02 -5.11
CA ALA A 99 -4.65 -4.30 -4.85
C ALA A 99 -3.83 -4.13 -3.57
N ASP A 100 -3.88 -5.10 -2.65
CA ASP A 100 -2.88 -5.18 -1.60
C ASP A 100 -1.53 -5.34 -2.29
N ILE A 101 -0.82 -4.22 -2.46
CA ILE A 101 0.50 -4.20 -3.06
C ILE A 101 1.44 -4.81 -2.01
N TRP A 102 1.59 -6.13 -2.04
CA TRP A 102 2.77 -6.79 -1.49
C TRP A 102 3.94 -6.72 -2.48
N ASP A 103 4.08 -5.61 -3.22
CA ASP A 103 5.33 -5.27 -3.88
C ASP A 103 6.24 -4.54 -2.89
N ASN A 104 6.80 -5.31 -1.94
CA ASN A 104 8.17 -4.99 -1.53
C ASN A 104 9.06 -5.32 -2.74
N LYS A 105 9.38 -4.29 -3.53
CA LYS A 105 10.58 -4.34 -4.36
C LYS A 105 11.80 -4.02 -3.49
N PRO A 106 12.96 -4.66 -3.79
CA PRO A 106 14.21 -4.46 -3.05
C PRO A 106 14.75 -3.04 -3.17
#